data_AF-A0A351FSJ5-F1
#
_entry.id   AF-A0A351FSJ5-F1
#
_cell.length_a   1.000
_cell.length_b   1.000
_cell.length_c   1.000
_cell.angle_alpha   90.00
_cell.angle_beta   90.00
_cell.angle_gamma   90.00
#
_symmetry.space_group_name_H-M   'P 1'
#
loop_
_entity.id
_entity.type
_entity.pdbx_description
1 polymer ?
#
loop_
_entity_poly.entity_id
_entity_poly.type
_entity_poly.pdbx_seq_one_letter_code
_entity_poly.pdbx_strand_id
1 'polypeptide(L)'
;TFDFKPQTTSKPHPGSVTPFRQHGASGTWVSELLPQTARHVDKMCILNGMHADTGNHAQSFLQLHTGERLRERPSLGAWLQYGLGTENQDLPGFISLNAAKPSVYSSAFLPPEYTGTPIGVNGENMSTASIPNIGSRHLSDVAKRHQLDLVQAMNRDHRAARPNDARLEGVIESMELAFRMQATAPKLLDLSQESARTLERYRVGQKLSVGTCRPTDFGRQCLLARRFAEAGVRFIEVNHGSWDQHSDHRRDLQANCQTTDAPIAALLEDLGQRGLLEDTL
;
A
#
# COMPACT_ATOMS: atom_id res chain seq x y z
N THR A 1 -9.88 16.90 -0.88
CA THR A 1 -8.44 17.09 -0.51
C THR A 1 -7.69 17.81 -1.61
N PHE A 2 -7.82 17.41 -2.88
CA PHE A 2 -7.23 18.10 -4.06
C PHE A 2 -8.25 18.60 -5.09
N ASP A 3 -9.53 18.34 -4.86
CA ASP A 3 -10.64 18.74 -5.73
C ASP A 3 -11.40 19.89 -5.06
N PHE A 4 -11.07 21.12 -5.48
CA PHE A 4 -11.81 22.31 -5.06
C PHE A 4 -13.08 22.40 -5.91
N LYS A 5 -14.23 22.30 -5.23
CA LYS A 5 -15.55 22.42 -5.86
C LYS A 5 -16.13 23.80 -5.57
N PRO A 6 -15.80 24.85 -6.34
CA PRO A 6 -16.39 26.17 -6.14
C PRO A 6 -17.90 26.11 -6.36
N GLN A 7 -18.60 27.12 -5.86
CA GLN A 7 -20.01 27.33 -6.20
C GLN A 7 -20.11 27.72 -7.67
N THR A 8 -20.50 26.78 -8.54
CA THR A 8 -20.58 26.99 -10.00
C THR A 8 -21.99 27.24 -10.51
N THR A 9 -23.02 27.01 -9.68
CA THR A 9 -24.44 27.18 -10.06
C THR A 9 -25.15 28.15 -9.13
N SER A 10 -26.38 28.54 -9.48
CA SER A 10 -27.23 29.36 -8.60
C SER A 10 -27.81 28.59 -7.41
N LYS A 11 -27.78 27.25 -7.43
CA LYS A 11 -28.23 26.42 -6.30
C LYS A 11 -27.13 26.34 -5.25
N PRO A 12 -27.34 26.85 -4.03
CA PRO A 12 -26.35 26.73 -2.97
C PRO A 12 -25.98 25.27 -2.75
N HIS A 13 -24.70 24.95 -2.87
CA HIS A 13 -24.15 23.70 -2.38
C HIS A 13 -23.30 24.01 -1.14
N PRO A 14 -23.21 23.09 -0.17
CA PRO A 14 -22.58 23.35 1.13
C PRO A 14 -21.09 23.70 1.04
N GLY A 15 -20.47 23.62 -0.14
CA GLY A 15 -19.10 24.02 -0.36
C GLY A 15 -18.11 23.11 0.36
N SER A 16 -16.83 23.49 0.28
CA SER A 16 -15.84 22.92 1.18
C SER A 16 -16.01 23.53 2.56
N VAL A 17 -15.96 22.67 3.57
CA VAL A 17 -16.03 23.03 4.97
C VAL A 17 -14.73 23.68 5.48
N THR A 18 -13.62 23.41 4.80
CA THR A 18 -12.28 23.94 5.11
C THR A 18 -11.77 24.75 3.92
N PRO A 19 -11.00 25.84 4.13
CA PRO A 19 -10.49 26.61 3.01
C PRO A 19 -9.52 25.80 2.14
N PHE A 20 -9.44 26.20 0.87
CA PHE A 20 -8.51 25.66 -0.12
C PHE A 20 -7.63 26.80 -0.63
N ARG A 21 -6.37 26.49 -0.95
CA ARG A 21 -5.44 27.42 -1.59
C ARG A 21 -4.73 26.73 -2.73
N GLN A 22 -4.28 27.52 -3.71
CA GLN A 22 -3.41 27.01 -4.77
C GLN A 22 -1.97 26.91 -4.23
N HIS A 23 -1.31 25.79 -4.53
CA HIS A 23 0.06 25.52 -4.14
C HIS A 23 0.90 25.11 -5.36
N GLY A 24 2.22 25.30 -5.21
CA GLY A 24 3.18 24.96 -6.25
C GLY A 24 3.08 25.83 -7.52
N ALA A 25 3.96 25.54 -8.47
CA ALA A 25 3.92 26.12 -9.81
C ALA A 25 2.73 25.61 -10.62
N SER A 26 2.23 24.40 -10.33
CA SER A 26 1.03 23.83 -10.95
C SER A 26 -0.25 24.58 -10.59
N GLY A 27 -0.25 25.39 -9.51
CA GLY A 27 -1.44 26.09 -9.04
C GLY A 27 -2.53 25.13 -8.56
N THR A 28 -2.15 23.93 -8.13
CA THR A 28 -3.09 22.91 -7.69
C THR A 28 -3.79 23.34 -6.40
N TRP A 29 -5.11 23.19 -6.36
CA TRP A 29 -5.90 23.46 -5.16
C TRP A 29 -5.72 22.37 -4.11
N VAL A 30 -5.29 22.74 -2.91
CA VAL A 30 -5.12 21.83 -1.77
C VAL A 30 -5.88 22.37 -0.56
N SER A 31 -6.53 21.47 0.19
CA SER A 31 -7.17 21.80 1.47
C SER A 31 -6.13 22.25 2.49
N GLU A 32 -6.46 23.26 3.31
CA GLU A 32 -5.63 23.68 4.45
C GLU A 32 -5.45 22.58 5.51
N LEU A 33 -6.17 21.45 5.43
CA LEU A 33 -5.96 20.28 6.28
C LEU A 33 -4.73 19.45 5.90
N LEU A 34 -4.14 19.66 4.72
CA LEU A 34 -2.96 18.93 4.24
C LEU A 34 -1.74 19.86 3.97
N PRO A 35 -1.34 20.70 4.94
CA PRO A 35 -0.32 21.72 4.73
C PRO A 35 1.09 21.16 4.49
N GLN A 36 1.39 19.93 4.95
CA GLN A 36 2.68 19.31 4.67
C GLN A 36 2.70 18.75 3.24
N THR A 37 1.67 17.99 2.86
CA THR A 37 1.55 17.39 1.52
C THR A 37 1.51 18.47 0.43
N ALA A 38 0.85 19.60 0.70
CA ALA A 38 0.76 20.73 -0.24
C ALA A 38 2.13 21.26 -0.72
N ARG A 39 3.21 21.08 0.07
CA ARG A 39 4.58 21.49 -0.29
C ARG A 39 5.18 20.65 -1.41
N HIS A 40 4.63 19.47 -1.66
CA HIS A 40 5.11 18.49 -2.63
C HIS A 40 4.22 18.39 -3.86
N VAL A 41 3.22 19.27 -4.00
CA VAL A 41 2.14 19.11 -5.00
C VAL A 41 2.63 19.06 -6.45
N ASP A 42 3.71 19.78 -6.78
CA ASP A 42 4.30 19.75 -8.13
C ASP A 42 5.04 18.44 -8.44
N LYS A 43 5.23 17.57 -7.45
CA LYS A 43 5.82 16.23 -7.58
C LYS A 43 4.75 15.13 -7.56
N MET A 44 3.48 15.50 -7.55
CA MET A 44 2.36 14.55 -7.44
C MET A 44 1.59 14.49 -8.75
N CYS A 45 1.19 13.28 -9.14
CA CYS A 45 0.20 13.09 -10.19
C CYS A 45 -1.20 13.10 -9.57
N ILE A 46 -2.06 14.03 -9.97
CA ILE A 46 -3.43 14.13 -9.47
C ILE A 46 -4.41 13.66 -10.54
N LEU A 47 -5.04 12.51 -10.29
CA LEU A 47 -6.04 11.94 -11.18
C LEU A 47 -7.45 12.35 -10.76
N ASN A 48 -8.00 13.40 -11.39
CA ASN A 48 -9.37 13.87 -11.15
C ASN A 48 -10.45 13.17 -12.00
N GLY A 49 -10.05 12.26 -12.89
CA GLY A 49 -10.94 11.60 -13.87
C GLY A 49 -11.63 10.33 -13.37
N MET A 50 -11.54 10.02 -12.07
CA MET A 50 -12.09 8.76 -11.54
C MET A 50 -13.59 8.84 -11.33
N HIS A 51 -14.30 7.77 -11.68
CA HIS A 51 -15.74 7.67 -11.56
C HIS A 51 -16.16 6.32 -10.95
N ALA A 52 -17.15 6.34 -10.08
CA ALA A 52 -17.83 5.17 -9.57
C ALA A 52 -19.35 5.34 -9.79
N ASP A 53 -20.00 4.27 -10.25
CA ASP A 53 -21.42 4.25 -10.62
C ASP A 53 -22.31 3.70 -9.49
N THR A 54 -21.85 3.81 -8.24
CA THR A 54 -22.58 3.40 -7.02
C THR A 54 -22.31 4.39 -5.88
N GLY A 55 -23.33 4.60 -5.04
CA GLY A 55 -23.23 5.40 -3.83
C GLY A 55 -22.74 4.62 -2.60
N ASN A 56 -22.54 3.30 -2.72
CA ASN A 56 -22.12 2.46 -1.60
C ASN A 56 -20.60 2.45 -1.43
N HIS A 57 -20.11 2.92 -0.28
CA HIS A 57 -18.66 3.01 0.02
C HIS A 57 -17.91 1.69 -0.15
N ALA A 58 -18.46 0.57 0.32
CA ALA A 58 -17.77 -0.73 0.25
C ALA A 58 -17.65 -1.24 -1.20
N GLN A 59 -18.65 -0.96 -2.04
CA GLN A 59 -18.63 -1.29 -3.47
C GLN A 59 -17.68 -0.36 -4.23
N SER A 60 -17.75 0.96 -4.01
CA SER A 60 -16.85 1.92 -4.65
C SER A 60 -15.39 1.67 -4.26
N PHE A 61 -15.13 1.29 -3.02
CA PHE A 61 -13.80 0.88 -2.56
C PHE A 61 -13.30 -0.37 -3.29
N LEU A 62 -14.16 -1.37 -3.54
CA LEU A 62 -13.74 -2.54 -4.35
C LEU A 62 -13.53 -2.17 -5.82
N GLN A 63 -14.38 -1.32 -6.37
CA GLN A 63 -14.31 -0.85 -7.76
C GLN A 63 -13.04 -0.04 -8.00
N LEU A 64 -12.60 0.76 -7.03
CA LEU A 64 -11.31 1.45 -7.06
C LEU A 64 -10.14 0.48 -7.31
N HIS A 65 -10.14 -0.65 -6.60
CA HIS A 65 -9.03 -1.60 -6.66
C HIS A 65 -9.15 -2.57 -7.82
N THR A 66 -10.35 -2.89 -8.30
CA THR A 66 -10.55 -4.03 -9.22
C THR A 66 -11.33 -3.68 -10.49
N GLY A 67 -11.87 -2.46 -10.59
CA GLY A 67 -12.80 -2.05 -11.65
C GLY A 67 -14.20 -2.67 -11.54
N GLU A 68 -14.47 -3.47 -10.50
CA GLU A 68 -15.70 -4.22 -10.31
C GLU A 68 -16.25 -4.06 -8.88
N ARG A 69 -17.58 -4.15 -8.73
CA ARG A 69 -18.29 -3.87 -7.47
C ARG A 69 -18.66 -5.13 -6.69
N LEU A 70 -18.80 -6.26 -7.38
CA LEU A 70 -19.36 -7.49 -6.81
C LEU A 70 -18.56 -8.74 -7.11
N ARG A 71 -18.12 -8.92 -8.36
CA ARG A 71 -17.41 -10.13 -8.78
C ARG A 71 -15.94 -10.02 -8.40
N GLU A 72 -15.35 -11.16 -8.07
CA GLU A 72 -13.90 -11.24 -7.88
C GLU A 72 -13.19 -10.92 -9.20
N ARG A 73 -12.32 -9.92 -9.15
CA ARG A 73 -11.48 -9.49 -10.25
C ARG A 73 -10.07 -9.21 -9.70
N PRO A 74 -9.03 -9.39 -10.53
CA PRO A 74 -7.68 -9.06 -10.11
C PRO A 74 -7.61 -7.58 -9.74
N SER A 75 -6.92 -7.31 -8.65
CA SER A 75 -6.64 -5.95 -8.21
C SER A 75 -5.71 -5.20 -9.19
N LEU A 76 -5.69 -3.87 -9.08
CA LEU A 76 -4.81 -2.99 -9.85
C LEU A 76 -3.35 -3.40 -9.68
N GLY A 77 -2.91 -3.66 -8.44
CA GLY A 77 -1.57 -4.13 -8.16
C GLY A 77 -1.26 -5.48 -8.82
N ALA A 78 -2.21 -6.42 -8.80
CA ALA A 78 -2.05 -7.71 -9.49
C ALA A 78 -1.95 -7.55 -11.01
N TRP A 79 -2.76 -6.68 -11.63
CA TRP A 79 -2.67 -6.39 -13.06
C TRP A 79 -1.35 -5.72 -13.44
N LEU A 80 -0.87 -4.78 -12.64
CA LEU A 80 0.41 -4.10 -12.87
C LEU A 80 1.57 -5.09 -12.74
N GLN A 81 1.56 -5.94 -11.72
CA GLN A 81 2.59 -6.98 -11.56
C GLN A 81 2.53 -8.00 -12.71
N TYR A 82 1.34 -8.40 -13.16
CA TYR A 82 1.18 -9.31 -14.30
C TYR A 82 1.65 -8.71 -15.63
N GLY A 83 1.28 -7.46 -15.89
CA GLY A 83 1.58 -6.80 -17.17
C GLY A 83 3.00 -6.28 -17.28
N LEU A 84 3.59 -5.80 -16.18
CA LEU A 84 4.92 -5.18 -16.16
C LEU A 84 6.00 -6.07 -15.54
N GLY A 85 5.61 -7.13 -14.84
CA GLY A 85 6.53 -7.96 -14.08
C GLY A 85 7.17 -7.22 -12.89
N THR A 86 8.16 -7.88 -12.30
CA THR A 86 9.01 -7.31 -11.25
C THR A 86 10.47 -7.55 -11.62
N GLU A 87 11.31 -6.52 -11.44
CA GLU A 87 12.76 -6.65 -11.55
C GLU A 87 13.37 -7.24 -10.27
N ASN A 88 12.64 -7.14 -9.15
CA ASN A 88 13.04 -7.72 -7.89
C ASN A 88 12.72 -9.21 -7.83
N GLN A 89 13.74 -10.02 -7.55
CA GLN A 89 13.63 -11.47 -7.44
C GLN A 89 13.45 -11.96 -6.00
N ASP A 90 13.84 -11.15 -5.00
CA ASP A 90 13.89 -11.53 -3.58
C ASP A 90 12.66 -11.06 -2.77
N LEU A 91 11.83 -10.18 -3.33
CA LEU A 91 10.64 -9.60 -2.71
C LEU A 91 9.43 -9.68 -3.63
N PRO A 92 8.20 -9.68 -3.08
CA PRO A 92 6.99 -9.64 -3.88
C PRO A 92 6.93 -8.38 -4.73
N GLY A 93 6.40 -8.50 -5.94
CA GLY A 93 6.18 -7.37 -6.84
C GLY A 93 5.07 -6.42 -6.34
N PHE A 94 4.14 -6.92 -5.54
CA PHE A 94 3.03 -6.16 -4.97
C PHE A 94 2.96 -6.35 -3.44
N ILE A 95 3.03 -5.24 -2.70
CA ILE A 95 2.77 -5.16 -1.26
C ILE A 95 1.55 -4.29 -0.98
N SER A 96 0.66 -4.73 -0.08
CA SER A 96 -0.43 -3.91 0.45
C SER A 96 -0.29 -3.76 1.97
N LEU A 97 -0.01 -2.56 2.43
CA LEU A 97 0.14 -2.24 3.85
C LEU A 97 -1.23 -1.94 4.45
N ASN A 98 -1.53 -2.52 5.62
CA ASN A 98 -2.76 -2.27 6.37
C ASN A 98 -4.04 -2.51 5.55
N ALA A 99 -4.03 -3.56 4.72
CA ALA A 99 -5.09 -3.85 3.78
C ALA A 99 -6.45 -4.05 4.49
N ALA A 100 -7.53 -3.57 3.85
CA ALA A 100 -8.86 -3.70 4.44
C ALA A 100 -9.46 -5.10 4.30
N LYS A 101 -9.19 -5.79 3.18
CA LYS A 101 -9.74 -7.11 2.87
C LYS A 101 -8.92 -7.82 1.77
N PRO A 102 -8.93 -9.16 1.70
CA PRO A 102 -8.20 -9.89 0.66
C PRO A 102 -8.55 -9.54 -0.78
N SER A 103 -9.80 -9.17 -1.03
CA SER A 103 -10.26 -8.86 -2.40
C SER A 103 -9.63 -7.60 -3.01
N VAL A 104 -8.99 -6.72 -2.22
CA VAL A 104 -8.32 -5.53 -2.79
C VAL A 104 -6.89 -5.77 -3.25
N TYR A 105 -6.30 -6.92 -2.91
CA TYR A 105 -4.96 -7.30 -3.36
C TYR A 105 -4.91 -8.68 -4.04
N SER A 106 -6.07 -9.28 -4.30
CA SER A 106 -6.17 -10.61 -4.93
C SER A 106 -5.76 -10.60 -6.41
N SER A 107 -5.16 -11.70 -6.88
CA SER A 107 -4.95 -11.97 -8.31
C SER A 107 -6.19 -12.56 -8.98
N ALA A 108 -7.17 -13.04 -8.21
CA ALA A 108 -8.39 -13.71 -8.68
C ALA A 108 -8.09 -14.84 -9.70
N PHE A 109 -8.37 -14.63 -10.98
CA PHE A 109 -8.11 -15.60 -12.05
C PHE A 109 -6.71 -15.49 -12.67
N LEU A 110 -5.93 -14.46 -12.33
CA LEU A 110 -4.51 -14.42 -12.67
C LEU A 110 -3.74 -15.42 -11.80
N PRO A 111 -2.58 -15.90 -12.26
CA PRO A 111 -1.76 -16.83 -11.50
C PRO A 111 -1.51 -16.34 -10.04
N PRO A 112 -1.46 -17.24 -9.04
CA PRO A 112 -1.41 -16.88 -7.62
C PRO A 112 -0.21 -16.00 -7.23
N GLU A 113 0.92 -16.10 -7.92
CA GLU A 113 2.15 -15.33 -7.70
C GLU A 113 1.98 -13.81 -7.89
N TYR A 114 0.91 -13.38 -8.57
CA TYR A 114 0.53 -11.98 -8.73
C TYR A 114 -0.37 -11.45 -7.60
N THR A 115 -0.67 -12.28 -6.59
CA THR A 115 -1.42 -11.84 -5.41
C THR A 115 -0.54 -10.92 -4.56
N GLY A 116 -1.06 -9.77 -4.18
CA GLY A 116 -0.37 -8.85 -3.30
C GLY A 116 -0.09 -9.47 -1.93
N THR A 117 1.09 -9.18 -1.40
CA THR A 117 1.48 -9.63 -0.06
C THR A 117 1.00 -8.60 0.97
N PRO A 118 0.01 -8.93 1.83
CA PRO A 118 -0.42 -8.01 2.86
C PRO A 118 0.61 -7.93 3.99
N ILE A 119 0.85 -6.73 4.50
CA ILE A 119 1.61 -6.51 5.74
C ILE A 119 0.69 -5.77 6.71
N GLY A 120 0.15 -6.54 7.65
CA GLY A 120 -0.91 -6.09 8.55
C GLY A 120 -2.25 -5.88 7.84
N VAL A 121 -3.33 -5.96 8.61
CA VAL A 121 -4.67 -5.63 8.14
C VAL A 121 -5.32 -4.53 8.99
N ASN A 122 -6.29 -3.85 8.40
CA ASN A 122 -6.98 -2.74 9.06
C ASN A 122 -7.55 -3.14 10.43
N GLY A 123 -7.11 -2.44 11.47
CA GLY A 123 -7.48 -2.70 12.87
C GLY A 123 -6.38 -3.40 13.68
N GLU A 124 -5.35 -3.95 13.02
CA GLU A 124 -4.21 -4.53 13.71
C GLU A 124 -3.21 -3.48 14.18
N ASN A 125 -2.36 -3.88 15.15
CA ASN A 125 -1.24 -3.07 15.53
C ASN A 125 -0.12 -3.15 14.49
N MET A 126 -0.04 -2.13 13.63
CA MET A 126 1.02 -2.03 12.62
C MET A 126 2.45 -2.07 13.18
N SER A 127 2.67 -1.82 14.48
CA SER A 127 4.02 -1.97 15.07
C SER A 127 4.50 -3.41 15.16
N THR A 128 3.59 -4.38 15.08
CA THR A 128 3.86 -5.82 15.08
C THR A 128 3.46 -6.49 13.77
N ALA A 129 2.93 -5.72 12.80
CA ALA A 129 2.57 -6.23 11.50
C ALA A 129 3.81 -6.76 10.77
N SER A 130 3.67 -7.93 10.16
CA SER A 130 4.73 -8.63 9.45
C SER A 130 4.14 -9.49 8.36
N ILE A 131 5.00 -10.00 7.49
CA ILE A 131 4.65 -11.08 6.57
C ILE A 131 4.56 -12.38 7.39
N PRO A 132 3.44 -13.11 7.34
CA PRO A 132 3.29 -14.34 8.10
C PRO A 132 4.42 -15.35 7.79
N ASN A 133 4.92 -16.02 8.82
CA ASN A 133 5.95 -17.08 8.72
C ASN A 133 7.28 -16.64 8.06
N ILE A 134 7.58 -15.34 8.00
CA ILE A 134 8.79 -14.83 7.35
C ILE A 134 10.09 -15.08 8.13
N GLY A 135 9.98 -15.43 9.42
CA GLY A 135 11.10 -15.78 10.27
C GLY A 135 10.90 -17.17 10.89
N SER A 136 11.97 -17.97 10.92
CA SER A 136 12.00 -19.24 11.64
C SER A 136 13.38 -19.50 12.23
N ARG A 137 13.41 -19.84 13.53
CA ARG A 137 14.61 -20.31 14.25
C ARG A 137 14.68 -21.83 14.36
N HIS A 138 13.77 -22.55 13.69
CA HIS A 138 13.66 -24.01 13.83
C HIS A 138 14.85 -24.75 13.20
N LEU A 139 15.42 -24.21 12.12
CA LEU A 139 16.52 -24.82 11.36
C LEU A 139 17.59 -23.78 11.05
N SER A 140 18.83 -24.23 10.85
CA SER A 140 19.89 -23.40 10.26
C SER A 140 19.59 -23.10 8.80
N ASP A 141 20.15 -22.03 8.24
CA ASP A 141 19.89 -21.64 6.85
C ASP A 141 20.37 -22.71 5.85
N VAL A 142 21.45 -23.43 6.16
CA VAL A 142 21.92 -24.58 5.38
C VAL A 142 20.85 -25.69 5.35
N ALA A 143 20.27 -26.03 6.51
CA ALA A 143 19.24 -27.07 6.59
C ALA A 143 17.94 -26.65 5.88
N LYS A 144 17.53 -25.38 6.01
CA LYS A 144 16.39 -24.83 5.26
C LYS A 144 16.63 -24.91 3.75
N ARG A 145 17.85 -24.63 3.29
CA ARG A 145 18.20 -24.71 1.87
C ARG A 145 18.09 -26.14 1.34
N HIS A 146 18.63 -27.12 2.06
CA HIS A 146 18.51 -28.53 1.67
C HIS A 146 17.04 -28.99 1.64
N GLN A 147 16.22 -28.56 2.60
CA GLN A 147 14.79 -28.85 2.61
C GLN A 147 14.09 -28.26 1.38
N LEU A 148 14.40 -27.00 1.03
CA LEU A 148 13.86 -26.38 -0.18
C LEU A 148 14.31 -27.13 -1.44
N ASP A 149 15.60 -27.46 -1.56
CA ASP A 149 16.12 -28.16 -2.74
C ASP A 149 15.43 -29.52 -2.95
N LEU A 150 15.10 -30.23 -1.86
CA LEU A 150 14.30 -31.47 -1.89
C LEU A 150 12.86 -31.21 -2.35
N VAL A 151 12.17 -30.23 -1.74
CA VAL A 151 10.80 -29.84 -2.15
C VAL A 151 10.79 -29.43 -3.62
N GLN A 152 11.82 -28.71 -4.08
CA GLN A 152 11.93 -28.31 -5.48
C GLN A 152 12.21 -29.48 -6.42
N ALA A 153 12.98 -30.48 -6.00
CA ALA A 153 13.11 -31.71 -6.78
C ALA A 153 11.76 -32.41 -6.95
N MET A 154 10.99 -32.55 -5.86
CA MET A 154 9.64 -33.14 -5.91
C MET A 154 8.68 -32.32 -6.77
N ASN A 155 8.75 -30.99 -6.69
CA ASN A 155 7.95 -30.07 -7.51
C ASN A 155 8.27 -30.23 -9.01
N ARG A 156 9.56 -30.35 -9.38
CA ARG A 156 9.98 -30.59 -10.76
C ARG A 156 9.46 -31.92 -11.29
N ASP A 157 9.54 -32.99 -10.50
CA ASP A 157 9.00 -34.30 -10.88
C ASP A 157 7.47 -34.24 -11.05
N HIS A 158 6.79 -33.54 -10.14
CA HIS A 158 5.34 -33.36 -10.22
C HIS A 158 4.90 -32.55 -11.45
N ARG A 159 5.68 -31.53 -11.82
CA ARG A 159 5.49 -30.70 -13.02
C ARG A 159 5.76 -31.47 -14.31
N ALA A 160 6.76 -32.37 -14.33
CA ALA A 160 7.05 -33.20 -15.50
C ALA A 160 5.84 -34.06 -15.93
N ALA A 161 5.02 -34.50 -14.97
CA ALA A 161 3.77 -35.22 -15.23
C ALA A 161 2.58 -34.31 -15.61
N ARG A 162 2.71 -32.98 -15.50
CA ARG A 162 1.64 -31.98 -15.71
C ARG A 162 2.18 -30.71 -16.38
N PRO A 163 2.68 -30.79 -17.63
CA PRO A 163 3.43 -29.69 -18.26
C PRO A 163 2.64 -28.40 -18.49
N ASN A 164 1.30 -28.40 -18.34
CA ASN A 164 0.43 -27.25 -18.61
C ASN A 164 -0.40 -26.81 -17.39
N ASP A 165 -0.01 -27.20 -16.16
CA ASP A 165 -0.72 -26.79 -14.95
C ASP A 165 -0.16 -25.49 -14.39
N ALA A 166 -0.67 -24.36 -14.88
CA ALA A 166 -0.27 -23.02 -14.43
C ALA A 166 -0.50 -22.77 -12.94
N ARG A 167 -1.43 -23.49 -12.29
CA ARG A 167 -1.64 -23.35 -10.84
C ARG A 167 -0.50 -23.99 -10.06
N LEU A 168 -0.04 -25.16 -10.51
CA LEU A 168 1.11 -25.82 -9.90
C LEU A 168 2.35 -24.94 -10.01
N GLU A 169 2.61 -24.37 -11.19
CA GLU A 169 3.75 -23.48 -11.41
C GLU A 169 3.70 -22.24 -10.49
N GLY A 170 2.56 -21.57 -10.41
CA GLY A 170 2.41 -20.40 -9.51
C GLY A 170 2.60 -20.72 -8.03
N VAL A 171 2.19 -21.91 -7.57
CA VAL A 171 2.47 -22.36 -6.19
C VAL A 171 3.96 -22.59 -5.96
N ILE A 172 4.66 -23.19 -6.93
CA ILE A 172 6.11 -23.43 -6.86
C ILE A 172 6.85 -22.09 -6.75
N GLU A 173 6.53 -21.14 -7.64
CA GLU A 173 7.14 -19.81 -7.66
C GLU A 173 6.87 -19.03 -6.37
N SER A 174 5.64 -19.08 -5.86
CA SER A 174 5.26 -18.45 -4.60
C SER A 174 6.08 -18.98 -3.41
N MET A 175 6.32 -20.29 -3.35
CA MET A 175 7.15 -20.90 -2.30
C MET A 175 8.63 -20.52 -2.42
N GLU A 176 9.18 -20.43 -3.63
CA GLU A 176 10.55 -19.98 -3.83
C GLU A 176 10.75 -18.52 -3.43
N LEU A 177 9.81 -17.66 -3.84
CA LEU A 177 9.81 -16.26 -3.44
C LEU A 177 9.75 -16.16 -1.91
N ALA A 178 8.82 -16.88 -1.26
CA ALA A 178 8.70 -16.90 0.20
C ALA A 178 10.01 -17.28 0.89
N PHE A 179 10.77 -18.23 0.33
CA PHE A 179 12.08 -18.60 0.85
C PHE A 179 13.10 -17.46 0.73
N ARG A 180 13.21 -16.82 -0.45
CA ARG A 180 14.14 -15.69 -0.66
C ARG A 180 13.81 -14.52 0.24
N MET A 181 12.52 -14.24 0.43
CA MET A 181 12.05 -13.18 1.31
C MET A 181 12.52 -13.37 2.77
N GLN A 182 12.73 -14.61 3.25
CA GLN A 182 13.22 -14.84 4.63
C GLN A 182 14.59 -14.18 4.90
N ALA A 183 15.43 -14.02 3.87
CA ALA A 183 16.74 -13.38 4.01
C ALA A 183 16.68 -11.84 3.97
N THR A 184 15.67 -11.29 3.29
CA THR A 184 15.61 -9.86 2.93
C THR A 184 14.49 -9.11 3.66
N ALA A 185 13.27 -9.64 3.69
CA ALA A 185 12.11 -8.97 4.25
C ALA A 185 12.24 -8.62 5.76
N PRO A 186 12.81 -9.48 6.63
CA PRO A 186 12.98 -9.11 8.04
C PRO A 186 13.81 -7.84 8.25
N LYS A 187 14.84 -7.63 7.42
CA LYS A 187 15.68 -6.42 7.47
C LYS A 187 14.90 -5.17 7.05
N LEU A 188 13.98 -5.30 6.10
CA LEU A 188 13.13 -4.18 5.66
C LEU A 188 12.05 -3.83 6.68
N LEU A 189 11.50 -4.84 7.37
CA LEU A 189 10.51 -4.67 8.43
C LEU A 189 11.09 -4.10 9.74
N ASP A 190 12.38 -4.32 9.98
CA ASP A 190 13.06 -3.78 11.15
C ASP A 190 13.39 -2.30 10.98
N LEU A 191 12.75 -1.47 11.80
CA LEU A 191 12.95 -0.02 11.87
C LEU A 191 13.88 0.39 13.02
N SER A 192 14.46 -0.55 13.78
CA SER A 192 15.31 -0.26 14.93
C SER A 192 16.57 0.54 14.57
N GLN A 193 17.01 0.44 13.31
CA GLN A 193 18.18 1.13 12.79
C GLN A 193 17.86 2.50 12.17
N GLU A 194 16.58 2.89 12.09
CA GLU A 194 16.19 4.20 11.57
C GLU A 194 16.51 5.29 12.59
N SER A 195 17.00 6.43 12.11
CA SER A 195 17.35 7.56 12.99
C SER A 195 16.11 8.12 13.69
N ALA A 196 16.28 8.62 14.92
CA ALA A 196 15.20 9.27 15.68
C ALA A 196 14.53 10.40 14.89
N ARG A 197 15.32 11.19 14.14
CA ARG A 197 14.82 12.24 13.26
C ARG A 197 13.90 11.71 12.16
N THR A 198 14.22 10.55 11.59
CA THR A 198 13.38 9.91 10.55
C THR A 198 12.09 9.39 11.16
N LEU A 199 12.17 8.69 12.29
CA LEU A 199 10.99 8.20 13.01
C LEU A 199 10.04 9.35 13.39
N GLU A 200 10.59 10.47 13.88
CA GLU A 200 9.82 11.67 14.22
C GLU A 200 9.17 12.31 13.00
N ARG A 201 9.92 12.49 11.89
CA ARG A 201 9.40 13.09 10.65
C ARG A 201 8.21 12.30 10.09
N TYR A 202 8.31 10.97 10.08
CA TYR A 202 7.22 10.08 9.69
C TYR A 202 6.14 9.94 10.77
N ARG A 203 6.33 10.47 11.98
CA ARG A 203 5.42 10.28 13.13
C ARG A 203 5.19 8.81 13.47
N VAL A 204 6.22 7.98 13.35
CA VAL A 204 6.16 6.55 13.67
C VAL A 204 5.73 6.37 15.13
N GLY A 205 4.75 5.49 15.34
CA GLY A 205 4.17 5.20 16.65
C GLY A 205 3.13 6.21 17.13
N GLN A 206 2.94 7.35 16.44
CA GLN A 206 1.88 8.29 16.78
C GLN A 206 0.54 7.76 16.27
N LYS A 207 -0.39 7.53 17.19
CA LYS A 207 -1.71 6.97 16.91
C LYS A 207 -2.77 7.93 17.44
N LEU A 208 -3.66 8.39 16.58
CA LEU A 208 -4.76 9.26 16.94
C LEU A 208 -6.09 8.47 16.94
N SER A 209 -6.91 8.68 17.95
CA SER A 209 -8.25 8.10 18.05
C SER A 209 -9.27 9.20 18.33
N VAL A 210 -9.99 9.63 17.30
CA VAL A 210 -10.99 10.70 17.37
C VAL A 210 -12.17 10.36 16.47
N GLY A 211 -13.36 10.20 17.05
CA GLY A 211 -14.57 9.84 16.30
C GLY A 211 -14.38 8.53 15.51
N THR A 212 -14.57 8.61 14.19
CA THR A 212 -14.35 7.50 13.27
C THR A 212 -12.88 7.20 12.99
N CYS A 213 -11.96 8.16 13.20
CA CYS A 213 -10.51 7.97 13.05
C CYS A 213 -10.02 6.94 14.07
N ARG A 214 -9.63 5.75 13.60
CA ARG A 214 -9.14 4.66 14.44
C ARG A 214 -7.61 4.72 14.58
N PRO A 215 -7.06 4.28 15.72
CA PRO A 215 -5.62 4.32 15.93
C PRO A 215 -4.90 3.37 14.95
N THR A 216 -4.08 3.94 14.07
CA THR A 216 -3.16 3.21 13.18
C THR A 216 -1.81 3.92 13.13
N ASP A 217 -0.73 3.16 12.95
CA ASP A 217 0.62 3.70 12.81
C ASP A 217 0.90 3.99 11.33
N PHE A 218 0.19 4.96 10.76
CA PHE A 218 0.30 5.30 9.34
C PHE A 218 1.71 5.81 8.98
N GLY A 219 2.39 6.46 9.92
CA GLY A 219 3.80 6.82 9.84
C GLY A 219 4.72 5.64 9.53
N ARG A 220 4.57 4.55 10.30
CA ARG A 220 5.28 3.30 10.03
C ARG A 220 4.97 2.73 8.65
N GLN A 221 3.71 2.79 8.20
CA GLN A 221 3.35 2.28 6.88
C GLN A 221 4.08 3.04 5.77
N CYS A 222 4.05 4.37 5.80
CA CYS A 222 4.79 5.20 4.84
C CYS A 222 6.31 4.92 4.88
N LEU A 223 6.88 4.75 6.06
CA LEU A 223 8.31 4.44 6.21
C LEU A 223 8.68 3.04 5.66
N LEU A 224 7.82 2.04 5.87
CA LEU A 224 7.97 0.72 5.25
C LEU A 224 7.85 0.82 3.73
N ALA A 225 6.87 1.57 3.22
CA ALA A 225 6.71 1.79 1.78
C ALA A 225 7.98 2.39 1.16
N ARG A 226 8.58 3.38 1.82
CA ARG A 226 9.87 3.95 1.42
C ARG A 226 10.98 2.89 1.32
N ARG A 227 11.11 2.03 2.33
CA ARG A 227 12.13 0.95 2.37
C ARG A 227 11.89 -0.13 1.31
N PHE A 228 10.63 -0.49 1.06
CA PHE A 228 10.28 -1.44 -0.01
C PHE A 228 10.47 -0.84 -1.41
N ALA A 229 10.21 0.45 -1.60
CA ALA A 229 10.51 1.16 -2.83
C ALA A 229 12.03 1.19 -3.10
N GLU A 230 12.84 1.51 -2.09
CA GLU A 230 14.32 1.41 -2.17
C GLU A 230 14.79 0.00 -2.52
N ALA A 231 14.08 -1.02 -2.04
CA ALA A 231 14.39 -2.40 -2.34
C ALA A 231 13.88 -2.85 -3.72
N GLY A 232 13.20 -1.99 -4.49
CA GLY A 232 12.74 -2.29 -5.85
C GLY A 232 11.40 -3.04 -5.94
N VAL A 233 10.54 -2.94 -4.91
CA VAL A 233 9.16 -3.45 -5.01
C VAL A 233 8.37 -2.59 -6.00
N ARG A 234 7.74 -3.23 -7.00
CA ARG A 234 7.09 -2.56 -8.14
C ARG A 234 5.84 -1.78 -7.74
N PHE A 235 4.96 -2.36 -6.93
CA PHE A 235 3.70 -1.73 -6.54
C PHE A 235 3.50 -1.83 -5.02
N ILE A 236 3.34 -0.67 -4.38
CA ILE A 236 3.18 -0.57 -2.93
C ILE A 236 1.94 0.25 -2.65
N GLU A 237 0.96 -0.38 -2.01
CA GLU A 237 -0.27 0.27 -1.60
C GLU A 237 -0.23 0.55 -0.10
N VAL A 238 -0.56 1.79 0.29
CA VAL A 238 -0.60 2.21 1.69
C VAL A 238 -2.03 2.58 2.06
N ASN A 239 -2.63 1.83 3.00
CA ASN A 239 -4.05 1.98 3.33
C ASN A 239 -4.28 2.70 4.65
N HIS A 240 -5.16 3.70 4.64
CA HIS A 240 -5.72 4.31 5.84
C HIS A 240 -7.24 4.19 5.81
N GLY A 241 -7.83 3.56 6.83
CA GLY A 241 -9.29 3.39 6.94
C GLY A 241 -10.02 4.66 7.42
N SER A 242 -11.28 4.48 7.84
CA SER A 242 -12.03 5.49 8.60
C SER A 242 -12.40 6.80 7.89
N TRP A 243 -12.46 6.79 6.57
CA TRP A 243 -12.89 7.95 5.79
C TRP A 243 -14.41 8.02 5.55
N ASP A 244 -15.15 6.97 5.91
CA ASP A 244 -16.61 6.91 5.81
C ASP A 244 -17.27 7.58 7.03
N GLN A 245 -17.49 8.88 6.92
CA GLN A 245 -17.96 9.75 7.99
C GLN A 245 -19.42 10.13 7.73
N HIS A 246 -20.32 9.84 8.67
CA HIS A 246 -21.77 10.14 8.58
C HIS A 246 -22.22 11.22 9.57
N SER A 247 -21.37 11.57 10.52
CA SER A 247 -21.57 12.61 11.52
C SER A 247 -20.24 13.29 11.85
N ASP A 248 -20.30 14.49 12.43
CA ASP A 248 -19.12 15.24 12.92
C ASP A 248 -17.96 15.36 11.92
N HIS A 249 -18.25 15.43 10.61
CA HIS A 249 -17.25 15.35 9.54
C HIS A 249 -16.07 16.31 9.73
N ARG A 250 -16.30 17.50 10.29
CA ARG A 250 -15.23 18.48 10.60
C ARG A 250 -14.13 17.90 11.49
N ARG A 251 -14.54 17.34 12.62
CA ARG A 251 -13.63 16.78 13.64
C ARG A 251 -12.94 15.54 13.08
N ASP A 252 -13.71 14.64 12.50
CA ASP A 252 -13.22 13.34 12.05
C ASP A 252 -12.31 13.48 10.82
N LEU A 253 -12.64 14.37 9.87
CA LEU A 253 -11.78 14.68 8.72
C LEU A 253 -10.46 15.31 9.16
N GLN A 254 -10.51 16.26 10.11
CA GLN A 254 -9.29 16.86 10.66
C GLN A 254 -8.40 15.81 11.32
N ALA A 255 -8.97 14.86 12.05
CA ALA A 255 -8.22 13.76 12.65
C ALA A 255 -7.56 12.84 11.60
N ASN A 256 -8.30 12.45 10.55
CA ASN A 256 -7.73 11.64 9.47
C ASN A 256 -6.60 12.38 8.73
N CYS A 257 -6.79 13.67 8.43
CA CYS A 257 -5.75 14.50 7.80
C CYS A 257 -4.53 14.68 8.72
N GLN A 258 -4.72 14.89 10.02
CA GLN A 258 -3.62 15.00 10.98
C GLN A 258 -2.77 13.72 11.05
N THR A 259 -3.41 12.55 10.93
CA THR A 259 -2.74 11.25 10.93
C THR A 259 -1.96 11.01 9.64
N THR A 260 -2.45 11.50 8.49
CA THR A 260 -1.93 11.12 7.16
C THR A 260 -1.01 12.16 6.51
N ASP A 261 -1.18 13.45 6.79
CA ASP A 261 -0.50 14.54 6.07
C ASP A 261 1.03 14.50 6.22
N ALA A 262 1.53 14.46 7.46
CA ALA A 262 2.97 14.47 7.70
C ALA A 262 3.67 13.19 7.21
N PRO A 263 3.12 11.97 7.43
CA PRO A 263 3.69 10.75 6.84
C PRO A 263 3.76 10.75 5.30
N ILE A 264 2.72 11.25 4.61
CA ILE A 264 2.73 11.36 3.14
C ILE A 264 3.82 12.32 2.69
N ALA A 265 3.90 13.50 3.31
CA ALA A 265 4.93 14.47 2.98
C ALA A 265 6.35 13.93 3.21
N ALA A 266 6.57 13.21 4.32
CA ALA A 266 7.84 12.57 4.64
C ALA A 266 8.24 11.51 3.60
N LEU A 267 7.27 10.71 3.13
CA LEU A 267 7.48 9.72 2.08
C LEU A 267 7.88 10.39 0.76
N LEU A 268 7.13 11.41 0.31
CA LEU A 268 7.43 12.15 -0.92
C LEU A 268 8.79 12.86 -0.83
N GLU A 269 9.14 13.40 0.33
CA GLU A 269 10.45 14.01 0.56
C GLU A 269 11.58 12.97 0.43
N ASP A 270 11.46 11.82 1.10
CA ASP A 270 12.49 10.76 1.06
C ASP A 270 12.64 10.15 -0.33
N LEU A 271 11.54 9.84 -1.01
CA LEU A 271 11.59 9.32 -2.38
C LEU A 271 12.30 10.32 -3.30
N GLY A 272 12.05 11.63 -3.13
CA GLY A 272 12.73 12.68 -3.89
C GLY A 272 14.21 12.79 -3.56
N GLN A 273 14.58 12.77 -2.28
CA GLN A 273 15.99 12.83 -1.84
C GLN A 273 16.81 11.63 -2.31
N ARG A 274 16.14 10.51 -2.56
CA ARG A 274 16.75 9.25 -3.03
C ARG A 274 16.70 9.07 -4.54
N GLY A 275 16.17 10.04 -5.28
CA GLY A 275 15.99 9.96 -6.73
C GLY A 275 14.89 9.00 -7.18
N LEU A 276 14.15 8.38 -6.25
CA LEU A 276 13.13 7.38 -6.56
C LEU A 276 11.87 7.99 -7.17
N LEU A 277 11.59 9.28 -6.93
CA LEU A 277 10.44 9.95 -7.55
C LEU A 277 10.53 10.05 -9.08
N GLU A 278 11.72 9.95 -9.67
CA GLU A 278 11.88 9.99 -11.13
C GLU A 278 11.32 8.71 -11.79
N ASP A 279 11.33 7.60 -11.06
CA ASP A 279 10.89 6.28 -11.50
C ASP A 279 9.62 5.79 -10.77
N THR A 280 8.97 6.65 -9.97
CA THR A 280 7.74 6.32 -9.22
C THR A 280 6.57 7.17 -9.70
N LEU A 281 5.45 6.49 -10.00
CA LEU A 281 4.15 7.13 -10.24
C LEU A 281 3.27 7.08 -8.99
#